data_AF-A0A2E0MFC9-F1
#
_entry.id   AF-A0A2E0MFC9-F1
#
_cell.length_a   1.000
_cell.length_b   1.000
_cell.length_c   1.000
_cell.angle_alpha   90.00
_cell.angle_beta   90.00
_cell.angle_gamma   90.00
#
_symmetry.space_group_name_H-M   'P 1'
#
loop_
_entity.id
_entity.type
_entity.pdbx_description
1 polymer ?
#
loop_
_entity_poly.entity_id
_entity_poly.type
_entity_poly.pdbx_seq_one_letter_code
_entity_poly.pdbx_strand_id
1 'polypeptide(L)'
;MVCPLASLVAGSDYKAKLDSSIKKLKNLNSDSMVSESFYYVMTDSVFPDWMGTKWDFNGVSNVPGKGMIACGYFVSTTLKHIGFNLNRYKLAQQAAYTVIDVLCGDKKMKSVLEADIIHKIKSRGNNRLYVVGLDYHVGFLAVENDSVYFIHSDYLNGKVVCENASESISFSSTNAYVYGELTNNNSLFTKWKNGTKIY
;
A
#
# COMPACT_ATOMS: atom_id res chain seq x y z
N MET A 1 -2.44 14.76 5.91
CA MET A 1 -3.87 14.70 6.30
C MET A 1 -4.08 13.30 6.86
N VAL A 2 -3.92 13.18 8.18
CA VAL A 2 -4.40 12.15 9.13
C VAL A 2 -4.75 10.79 8.50
N CYS A 3 -3.99 9.72 8.84
CA CYS A 3 -4.52 8.34 8.90
C CYS A 3 -5.97 8.46 9.35
N PRO A 4 -6.97 8.25 8.48
CA PRO A 4 -8.26 8.84 8.73
C PRO A 4 -8.79 8.25 10.02
N LEU A 5 -9.03 9.10 11.02
CA LEU A 5 -10.05 8.83 12.02
C LEU A 5 -11.27 8.45 11.20
N ALA A 6 -11.63 7.17 11.27
CA ALA A 6 -12.63 6.53 10.45
C ALA A 6 -13.79 7.51 10.17
N SER A 7 -13.77 8.12 8.98
CA SER A 7 -14.95 8.79 8.49
C SER A 7 -15.90 7.65 8.20
N LEU A 8 -16.90 7.50 9.07
CA LEU A 8 -17.94 6.47 9.08
C LEU A 8 -18.87 6.50 7.86
N VAL A 9 -18.41 7.05 6.74
CA VAL A 9 -19.14 7.04 5.48
C VAL A 9 -18.23 6.38 4.47
N ALA A 10 -18.28 5.05 4.42
CA ALA A 10 -17.93 4.30 3.21
C ALA A 10 -18.80 4.88 2.09
N GLY A 11 -18.23 5.82 1.34
CA GLY A 11 -18.96 6.61 0.38
C GLY A 11 -19.47 5.68 -0.71
N SER A 12 -20.73 5.85 -1.08
CA SER A 12 -21.42 5.22 -2.21
C SER A 12 -20.75 5.48 -3.58
N ASP A 13 -19.52 6.00 -3.61
CA ASP A 13 -18.82 6.49 -4.79
C ASP A 13 -17.30 6.17 -4.84
N TYR A 14 -16.80 5.21 -4.05
CA TYR A 14 -15.37 4.79 -4.09
C TYR A 14 -14.85 4.61 -5.52
N LYS A 15 -15.63 3.93 -6.35
CA LYS A 15 -15.25 3.61 -7.73
C LYS A 15 -15.19 4.84 -8.62
N ALA A 16 -16.20 5.73 -8.62
CA ALA A 16 -16.15 6.89 -9.52
C ALA A 16 -15.13 7.94 -9.05
N LYS A 17 -14.97 8.13 -7.73
CA LYS A 17 -13.87 8.94 -7.16
C LYS A 17 -12.52 8.41 -7.64
N LEU A 18 -12.30 7.10 -7.55
CA LEU A 18 -11.06 6.48 -7.96
C LEU A 18 -10.84 6.54 -9.47
N ASP A 19 -11.86 6.28 -10.28
CA ASP A 19 -11.79 6.36 -11.75
C ASP A 19 -11.40 7.77 -12.21
N SER A 20 -11.96 8.81 -11.57
CA SER A 20 -11.58 10.21 -11.81
C SER A 20 -10.12 10.48 -11.46
N SER A 21 -9.65 9.99 -10.31
CA SER A 21 -8.26 10.10 -9.89
C SER A 21 -7.28 9.38 -10.83
N ILE A 22 -7.61 8.17 -11.29
CA ILE A 22 -6.81 7.40 -12.25
C ILE A 22 -6.72 8.11 -13.59
N LYS A 23 -7.84 8.68 -14.08
CA LYS A 23 -7.87 9.44 -15.33
C LYS A 23 -6.92 10.65 -15.26
N LYS A 24 -6.92 11.38 -14.15
CA LYS A 24 -5.98 12.49 -13.92
C LYS A 24 -4.54 11.99 -13.89
N LEU A 25 -4.26 10.93 -13.15
CA LEU A 25 -2.92 10.34 -13.01
C LEU A 25 -2.34 9.88 -14.37
N LYS A 26 -3.16 9.28 -15.25
CA LYS A 26 -2.74 8.83 -16.59
C LYS A 26 -2.37 9.96 -17.54
N ASN A 27 -2.95 11.15 -17.35
CA ASN A 27 -2.69 12.31 -18.20
C ASN A 27 -1.42 13.09 -17.79
N LEU A 28 -0.72 12.67 -16.72
CA LEU A 28 0.51 13.30 -16.28
C LEU A 28 1.73 12.80 -17.06
N ASN A 29 2.50 13.74 -17.59
CA ASN A 29 3.66 13.46 -18.42
C ASN A 29 4.99 13.43 -17.66
N SER A 30 5.04 14.01 -16.44
CA SER A 30 6.24 13.99 -15.60
C SER A 30 6.22 12.84 -14.59
N ASP A 31 7.32 12.11 -14.47
CA ASP A 31 7.49 11.05 -13.48
C ASP A 31 7.36 11.57 -12.05
N SER A 32 7.84 12.78 -11.76
CA SER A 32 7.71 13.38 -10.42
C SER A 32 6.25 13.68 -10.07
N MET A 33 5.50 14.25 -11.03
CA MET A 33 4.07 14.55 -10.83
C MET A 33 3.23 13.28 -10.70
N VAL A 34 3.56 12.23 -11.47
CA VAL A 34 2.91 10.91 -11.35
C VAL A 34 3.19 10.33 -9.97
N SER A 35 4.44 10.37 -9.52
CA SER A 35 4.86 9.88 -8.20
C SER A 35 4.10 10.59 -7.07
N GLU A 36 4.09 11.93 -7.09
CA GLU A 36 3.39 12.75 -6.11
C GLU A 36 1.88 12.51 -6.13
N SER A 37 1.26 12.52 -7.33
CA SER A 37 -0.18 12.29 -7.46
C SER A 37 -0.56 10.88 -7.05
N PHE A 38 0.26 9.87 -7.34
CA PHE A 38 0.03 8.48 -6.92
C PHE A 38 0.01 8.35 -5.40
N TYR A 39 0.92 9.05 -4.70
CA TYR A 39 0.90 9.11 -3.23
C TYR A 39 -0.46 9.58 -2.73
N TYR A 40 -0.94 10.75 -3.16
CA TYR A 40 -2.21 11.31 -2.69
C TYR A 40 -3.43 10.50 -3.12
N VAL A 41 -3.41 9.88 -4.30
CA VAL A 41 -4.50 8.96 -4.69
C VAL A 41 -4.54 7.75 -3.74
N MET A 42 -3.40 7.19 -3.36
CA MET A 42 -3.39 6.08 -2.40
C MET A 42 -3.85 6.53 -1.01
N THR A 43 -3.30 7.63 -0.48
CA THR A 43 -3.56 8.08 0.90
C THR A 43 -4.90 8.75 1.11
N ASP A 44 -5.42 9.46 0.11
CA ASP A 44 -6.61 10.31 0.26
C ASP A 44 -7.84 9.70 -0.44
N SER A 45 -7.61 8.81 -1.41
CA SER A 45 -8.70 8.15 -2.14
C SER A 45 -8.83 6.66 -1.86
N VAL A 46 -7.74 5.90 -1.86
CA VAL A 46 -7.80 4.43 -1.76
C VAL A 46 -7.89 3.95 -0.33
N PHE A 47 -6.86 4.21 0.49
CA PHE A 47 -6.79 3.69 1.86
C PHE A 47 -7.97 4.12 2.74
N PRO A 48 -8.48 5.37 2.71
CA PRO A 48 -9.57 5.80 3.58
C PRO A 48 -10.83 4.95 3.43
N ASP A 49 -11.20 4.58 2.21
CA ASP A 49 -12.41 3.77 1.97
C ASP A 49 -12.24 2.31 2.43
N TRP A 50 -11.00 1.81 2.53
CA TRP A 50 -10.71 0.47 3.04
C TRP A 50 -10.64 0.38 4.57
N MET A 51 -10.44 1.49 5.28
CA MET A 51 -10.32 1.49 6.74
C MET A 51 -11.52 0.81 7.41
N GLY A 52 -11.24 -0.04 8.39
CA GLY A 52 -12.26 -0.80 9.12
C GLY A 52 -12.84 -2.00 8.37
N THR A 53 -12.45 -2.25 7.11
CA THR A 53 -12.82 -3.51 6.43
C THR A 53 -12.30 -4.68 7.26
N LYS A 54 -13.18 -5.63 7.61
CA LYS A 54 -12.83 -6.75 8.49
C LYS A 54 -11.69 -7.59 7.89
N TRP A 55 -10.82 -8.08 8.76
CA TRP A 55 -9.77 -9.01 8.38
C TRP A 55 -10.26 -10.46 8.52
N ASP A 56 -9.77 -11.33 7.64
CA ASP A 56 -9.81 -12.78 7.75
C ASP A 56 -8.65 -13.35 6.94
N PHE A 57 -8.02 -14.44 7.38
CA PHE A 57 -6.89 -15.07 6.68
C PHE A 57 -7.25 -15.50 5.24
N ASN A 58 -8.50 -15.91 5.02
CA ASN A 58 -9.05 -16.27 3.71
C ASN A 58 -9.87 -15.13 3.09
N GLY A 59 -9.81 -13.93 3.66
CA GLY A 59 -10.55 -12.77 3.19
C GLY A 59 -10.09 -12.34 1.79
N VAL A 60 -11.02 -12.33 0.83
CA VAL A 60 -10.74 -12.00 -0.58
C VAL A 60 -11.56 -10.81 -1.09
N SER A 61 -12.04 -9.92 -0.21
CA SER A 61 -12.92 -8.82 -0.62
C SER A 61 -12.34 -7.97 -1.76
N ASN A 62 -13.22 -7.57 -2.68
CA ASN A 62 -12.93 -6.64 -3.77
C ASN A 62 -13.68 -5.32 -3.60
N VAL A 63 -14.34 -5.10 -2.47
CA VAL A 63 -15.11 -3.88 -2.20
C VAL A 63 -14.77 -3.39 -0.79
N PRO A 64 -14.27 -2.15 -0.66
CA PRO A 64 -13.99 -1.56 0.65
C PRO A 64 -15.22 -1.59 1.57
N GLY A 65 -15.01 -1.87 2.85
CA GLY A 65 -16.08 -1.95 3.87
C GLY A 65 -17.02 -3.15 3.76
N LYS A 66 -16.86 -4.03 2.75
CA LYS A 66 -17.70 -5.23 2.58
C LYS A 66 -16.87 -6.50 2.67
N GLY A 67 -17.45 -7.55 3.26
CA GLY A 67 -16.77 -8.83 3.43
C GLY A 67 -15.53 -8.72 4.31
N MET A 68 -14.54 -9.58 4.03
CA MET A 68 -13.29 -9.66 4.77
C MET A 68 -12.10 -9.67 3.80
N ILE A 69 -10.95 -9.14 4.22
CA ILE A 69 -9.76 -9.04 3.38
C ILE A 69 -8.47 -9.40 4.14
N ALA A 70 -7.69 -10.34 3.63
CA ALA A 70 -6.35 -10.66 4.16
C ALA A 70 -5.31 -9.63 3.70
N CYS A 71 -4.15 -9.61 4.35
CA CYS A 71 -3.07 -8.64 4.12
C CYS A 71 -2.57 -8.62 2.67
N GLY A 72 -2.26 -9.77 2.08
CA GLY A 72 -1.84 -9.88 0.67
C GLY A 72 -2.96 -9.47 -0.31
N TYR A 73 -4.21 -9.77 0.04
CA TYR A 73 -5.36 -9.31 -0.74
C TYR A 73 -5.54 -7.80 -0.63
N PHE A 74 -5.34 -7.19 0.52
CA PHE A 74 -5.41 -5.74 0.67
C PHE A 74 -4.39 -5.03 -0.23
N VAL A 75 -3.13 -5.46 -0.22
CA VAL A 75 -2.08 -4.91 -1.09
C VAL A 75 -2.41 -5.10 -2.57
N SER A 76 -2.68 -6.33 -2.98
CA SER A 76 -2.92 -6.62 -4.40
C SER A 76 -4.22 -6.01 -4.93
N THR A 77 -5.27 -5.94 -4.12
CA THR A 77 -6.56 -5.32 -4.48
C THR A 77 -6.43 -3.83 -4.72
N THR A 78 -5.83 -3.11 -3.77
CA THR A 78 -5.67 -1.65 -3.86
C THR A 78 -4.83 -1.26 -5.06
N LEU A 79 -3.74 -1.98 -5.33
CA LEU A 79 -2.93 -1.80 -6.54
C LEU A 79 -3.73 -2.15 -7.82
N LYS A 80 -4.51 -3.24 -7.81
CA LYS A 80 -5.38 -3.59 -8.94
C LYS A 80 -6.41 -2.50 -9.22
N HIS A 81 -6.98 -1.90 -8.17
CA HIS A 81 -7.97 -0.84 -8.30
C HIS A 81 -7.40 0.43 -8.93
N ILE A 82 -6.14 0.78 -8.68
CA ILE A 82 -5.44 1.89 -9.39
C ILE A 82 -5.08 1.54 -10.85
N GLY A 83 -5.27 0.29 -11.26
CA GLY A 83 -5.11 -0.14 -12.65
C GLY A 83 -3.77 -0.80 -12.95
N PHE A 84 -3.01 -1.24 -11.92
CA PHE A 84 -1.87 -2.12 -12.15
C PHE A 84 -2.33 -3.44 -12.80
N ASN A 85 -1.64 -3.84 -13.87
CA ASN A 85 -1.92 -5.10 -14.55
C ASN A 85 -1.29 -6.27 -13.79
N LEU A 86 -1.95 -6.67 -12.70
CA LEU A 86 -1.59 -7.82 -11.89
C LEU A 86 -2.78 -8.76 -11.69
N ASN A 87 -2.49 -10.02 -11.39
CA ASN A 87 -3.47 -10.97 -10.85
C ASN A 87 -3.53 -10.86 -9.32
N ARG A 88 -4.63 -10.30 -8.79
CA ARG A 88 -4.80 -10.09 -7.33
C ARG A 88 -4.71 -11.38 -6.52
N TYR A 89 -5.27 -12.47 -7.03
CA TYR A 89 -5.29 -13.75 -6.31
C TYR A 89 -3.89 -14.35 -6.22
N LYS A 90 -3.20 -14.45 -7.37
CA LYS A 90 -1.87 -15.04 -7.39
C LYS A 90 -0.88 -14.22 -6.56
N LEU A 91 -0.91 -12.89 -6.67
CA LEU A 91 0.02 -12.02 -5.94
C LEU A 91 -0.25 -12.04 -4.44
N ALA A 92 -1.53 -12.02 -4.02
CA ALA A 92 -1.91 -12.07 -2.61
C ALA A 92 -1.44 -13.33 -1.88
N GLN A 93 -1.29 -14.43 -2.62
CA GLN A 93 -0.88 -15.74 -2.08
C GLN A 93 0.64 -15.95 -2.07
N GLN A 94 1.42 -14.97 -2.55
CA GLN A 94 2.87 -15.08 -2.53
C GLN A 94 3.46 -14.74 -1.16
N ALA A 95 4.66 -15.28 -0.89
CA ALA A 95 5.49 -14.82 0.21
C ALA A 95 5.77 -13.32 0.09
N ALA A 96 5.89 -12.64 1.24
CA ALA A 96 6.05 -11.19 1.28
C ALA A 96 7.24 -10.72 0.45
N TYR A 97 8.39 -11.42 0.52
CA TYR A 97 9.56 -11.15 -0.33
C TYR A 97 9.23 -11.12 -1.82
N THR A 98 8.49 -12.09 -2.32
CA THR A 98 8.09 -12.17 -3.73
C THR A 98 7.18 -11.01 -4.11
N VAL A 99 6.26 -10.59 -3.22
CA VAL A 99 5.43 -9.40 -3.46
C VAL A 99 6.30 -8.15 -3.64
N ILE A 100 7.30 -7.94 -2.76
CA ILE A 100 8.21 -6.79 -2.88
C ILE A 100 9.09 -6.91 -4.13
N ASP A 101 9.57 -8.10 -4.46
CA ASP A 101 10.40 -8.34 -5.65
C ASP A 101 9.65 -8.02 -6.95
N VAL A 102 8.37 -8.43 -7.05
CA VAL A 102 7.51 -8.12 -8.19
C VAL A 102 7.31 -6.61 -8.36
N LEU A 103 7.12 -5.88 -7.26
CA LEU A 103 6.79 -4.45 -7.28
C LEU A 103 8.03 -3.56 -7.41
N CYS A 104 9.16 -3.96 -6.84
CA CYS A 104 10.33 -3.10 -6.67
C CYS A 104 11.62 -3.67 -7.30
N GLY A 105 11.67 -4.95 -7.66
CA GLY A 105 12.82 -5.59 -8.29
C GLY A 105 14.11 -5.36 -7.51
N ASP A 106 15.16 -4.90 -8.18
CA ASP A 106 16.47 -4.63 -7.58
C ASP A 106 16.50 -3.41 -6.64
N LYS A 107 15.43 -2.59 -6.64
CA LYS A 107 15.30 -1.46 -5.71
C LYS A 107 14.77 -1.87 -4.33
N LYS A 108 14.49 -3.16 -4.11
CA LYS A 108 14.10 -3.68 -2.80
C LYS A 108 15.24 -3.52 -1.80
N MET A 109 14.89 -3.21 -0.57
CA MET A 109 15.79 -3.04 0.57
C MET A 109 15.41 -4.04 1.64
N LYS A 110 16.35 -4.29 2.55
CA LYS A 110 16.14 -5.15 3.72
C LYS A 110 16.57 -4.43 4.99
N SER A 111 15.95 -4.79 6.10
CA SER A 111 16.35 -4.41 7.46
C SER A 111 16.02 -5.55 8.41
N VAL A 112 16.68 -5.61 9.56
CA VAL A 112 16.30 -6.49 10.69
C VAL A 112 15.82 -5.68 11.90
N LEU A 113 16.02 -4.35 11.88
CA LEU A 113 15.58 -3.45 12.93
C LEU A 113 14.50 -2.51 12.41
N GLU A 114 13.47 -2.32 13.23
CA GLU A 114 12.37 -1.39 12.98
C GLU A 114 12.86 0.07 12.91
N ALA A 115 13.71 0.46 13.86
CA ALA A 115 14.29 1.80 13.92
C ALA A 115 15.07 2.15 12.64
N ASP A 116 15.79 1.18 12.08
CA ASP A 116 16.58 1.37 10.85
C ASP A 116 15.68 1.64 9.63
N ILE A 117 14.59 0.87 9.46
CA ILE A 117 13.66 1.10 8.34
C ILE A 117 12.97 2.45 8.49
N ILE A 118 12.46 2.78 9.68
CA ILE A 118 11.79 4.06 9.96
C ILE A 118 12.75 5.22 9.71
N HIS A 119 13.96 5.19 10.27
CA HIS A 119 14.96 6.24 10.07
C HIS A 119 15.33 6.41 8.59
N LYS A 120 15.56 5.29 7.89
CA LYS A 120 16.00 5.29 6.48
C LYS A 120 14.95 5.79 5.51
N ILE A 121 13.66 5.52 5.73
CA ILE A 121 12.60 6.05 4.86
C ILE A 121 12.28 7.51 5.18
N LYS A 122 12.35 7.93 6.46
CA LYS A 122 12.19 9.33 6.86
C LYS A 122 13.29 10.22 6.28
N SER A 123 14.54 9.76 6.31
CA SER A 123 15.69 10.54 5.81
C SER A 123 15.65 10.84 4.31
N ARG A 124 14.79 10.15 3.55
CA ARG A 124 14.57 10.46 2.13
C ARG A 124 13.74 11.72 1.90
N GLY A 125 13.07 12.23 2.94
CA GLY A 125 12.22 13.41 2.89
C GLY A 125 11.00 13.26 1.96
N ASN A 126 10.13 14.27 1.99
CA ASN A 126 8.88 14.34 1.23
C ASN A 126 7.91 13.19 1.52
N ASN A 127 6.69 13.35 1.00
CA ASN A 127 5.69 12.31 1.05
C ASN A 127 6.07 11.14 0.15
N ARG A 128 6.11 9.93 0.72
CA ARG A 128 6.54 8.71 0.02
C ARG A 128 5.70 7.51 0.43
N LEU A 129 5.45 6.62 -0.53
CA LEU A 129 4.73 5.37 -0.29
C LEU A 129 5.64 4.18 -0.59
N TYR A 130 5.73 3.29 0.37
CA TYR A 130 6.45 2.03 0.28
C TYR A 130 5.48 0.86 0.39
N VAL A 131 5.88 -0.28 -0.17
CA VAL A 131 5.35 -1.59 0.21
C VAL A 131 6.35 -2.27 1.13
N VAL A 132 5.87 -2.95 2.16
CA VAL A 132 6.69 -3.67 3.14
C VAL A 132 6.16 -5.08 3.37
N GLY A 133 7.09 -6.03 3.41
CA GLY A 133 6.88 -7.41 3.76
C GLY A 133 7.60 -7.75 5.07
N LEU A 134 6.88 -8.46 5.93
CA LEU A 134 7.32 -9.03 7.20
C LEU A 134 7.33 -10.57 7.08
N ASP A 135 7.63 -11.29 8.16
CA ASP A 135 7.69 -12.76 8.14
C ASP A 135 6.39 -13.43 7.66
N TYR A 136 5.25 -12.97 8.19
CA TYR A 136 3.92 -13.53 7.88
C TYR A 136 2.90 -12.47 7.45
N HIS A 137 3.38 -11.29 7.07
CA HIS A 137 2.51 -10.14 6.87
C HIS A 137 3.03 -9.20 5.78
N VAL A 138 2.14 -8.40 5.20
CA VAL A 138 2.47 -7.43 4.15
C VAL A 138 1.54 -6.23 4.24
N GLY A 139 2.07 -5.05 3.93
CA GLY A 139 1.30 -3.81 3.94
C GLY A 139 2.05 -2.67 3.26
N PHE A 140 1.63 -1.45 3.57
CA PHE A 140 2.25 -0.24 3.05
C PHE A 140 2.85 0.60 4.18
N LEU A 141 3.90 1.37 3.87
CA LEU A 141 4.38 2.44 4.74
C LEU A 141 4.21 3.77 4.02
N ALA A 142 3.44 4.69 4.62
CA ALA A 142 3.33 6.06 4.16
C ALA A 142 4.19 6.97 5.04
N VAL A 143 5.07 7.75 4.42
CA VAL A 143 5.84 8.80 5.08
C VAL A 143 5.13 10.13 4.85
N GLU A 144 4.73 10.82 5.92
CA GLU A 144 4.10 12.15 5.88
C GLU A 144 4.66 13.02 7.00
N ASN A 145 5.22 14.20 6.68
CA ASN A 145 5.68 15.19 7.67
C ASN A 145 6.46 14.58 8.86
N ASP A 146 7.51 13.81 8.56
CA ASP A 146 8.33 13.09 9.55
C ASP A 146 7.58 12.05 10.39
N SER A 147 6.41 11.59 9.96
CA SER A 147 5.71 10.45 10.55
C SER A 147 5.72 9.28 9.56
N VAL A 148 5.75 8.06 10.10
CA VAL A 148 5.65 6.83 9.30
C VAL A 148 4.42 6.08 9.76
N TYR A 149 3.52 5.82 8.83
CA TYR A 149 2.29 5.10 9.10
C TYR A 149 2.33 3.72 8.43
N PHE A 150 1.99 2.68 9.18
CA PHE A 150 1.77 1.34 8.68
C PHE A 150 0.30 1.15 8.32
N ILE A 151 0.04 0.86 7.04
CA ILE A 151 -1.31 0.66 6.52
C ILE A 151 -1.45 -0.79 6.05
N HIS A 152 -2.31 -1.55 6.70
CA HIS A 152 -2.45 -2.98 6.44
C HIS A 152 -3.81 -3.52 6.85
N SER A 153 -4.15 -4.72 6.36
CA SER A 153 -5.25 -5.51 6.92
C SER A 153 -4.72 -6.29 8.12
N ASP A 154 -5.07 -5.86 9.33
CA ASP A 154 -4.48 -6.34 10.57
C ASP A 154 -5.16 -7.58 11.12
N TYR A 155 -4.36 -8.61 11.38
CA TYR A 155 -4.80 -9.85 12.00
C TYR A 155 -4.97 -9.74 13.52
N LEU A 156 -4.28 -8.78 14.17
CA LEU A 156 -4.43 -8.55 15.62
C LEU A 156 -5.71 -7.74 15.93
N ASN A 157 -5.93 -6.62 15.25
CA ASN A 157 -7.11 -5.79 15.41
C ASN A 157 -8.33 -6.25 14.59
N GLY A 158 -8.18 -7.27 13.74
CA GLY A 158 -9.26 -7.89 12.98
C GLY A 158 -9.85 -7.00 11.88
N LYS A 159 -9.12 -6.00 11.38
CA LYS A 159 -9.58 -5.03 10.37
C LYS A 159 -8.44 -4.30 9.68
N VAL A 160 -8.73 -3.64 8.56
CA VAL A 160 -7.82 -2.69 7.92
C VAL A 160 -7.64 -1.45 8.80
N VAL A 161 -6.38 -1.10 9.07
CA VAL A 161 -5.97 -0.01 9.95
C VAL A 161 -4.84 0.81 9.33
N CYS A 162 -4.66 2.00 9.89
CA CYS A 162 -3.58 2.93 9.61
C CYS A 162 -3.07 3.39 10.98
N GLU A 163 -1.88 2.96 11.34
CA GLU A 163 -1.30 3.17 12.67
C GLU A 163 0.12 3.73 12.56
N ASN A 164 0.60 4.41 13.59
CA ASN A 164 1.99 4.84 13.62
C ASN A 164 2.89 3.59 13.63
N ALA A 165 3.83 3.51 12.69
CA ALA A 165 4.68 2.33 12.54
C ALA A 165 5.47 2.02 13.83
N SER A 166 5.91 3.04 14.56
CA SER A 166 6.66 2.86 15.82
C SER A 166 5.82 2.43 17.02
N GLU A 167 4.49 2.48 16.88
CA GLU A 167 3.53 2.08 17.93
C GLU A 167 2.81 0.78 17.56
N SER A 168 3.11 0.24 16.37
CA SER A 168 2.41 -0.91 15.82
C SER A 168 2.97 -2.24 16.32
N ILE A 169 2.15 -2.98 17.06
CA ILE A 169 2.49 -4.34 17.48
C ILE A 169 2.68 -5.24 16.25
N SER A 170 1.82 -5.12 15.23
CA SER A 170 1.91 -5.92 14.01
C SER A 170 3.16 -5.60 13.18
N PHE A 171 3.63 -4.35 13.20
CA PHE A 171 4.87 -3.96 12.49
C PHE A 171 6.14 -4.40 13.21
N SER A 172 6.14 -4.38 14.54
CA SER A 172 7.28 -4.79 15.39
C SER A 172 7.40 -6.32 15.53
N SER A 173 6.31 -7.07 15.29
CA SER A 173 6.26 -8.54 15.41
C SER A 173 6.84 -9.26 14.17
N THR A 174 8.12 -9.04 13.87
CA THR A 174 8.84 -9.68 12.76
C THR A 174 10.33 -9.82 13.06
N ASN A 175 11.01 -10.76 12.41
CA ASN A 175 12.48 -10.89 12.48
C ASN A 175 13.20 -10.08 11.40
N ALA A 176 12.52 -9.82 10.28
CA ALA A 176 13.09 -9.07 9.17
C ALA A 176 12.03 -8.26 8.43
N TYR A 177 12.53 -7.24 7.73
CA TYR A 177 11.78 -6.37 6.85
C TYR A 177 12.37 -6.48 5.45
N VAL A 178 11.51 -6.64 4.46
CA VAL A 178 11.82 -6.42 3.05
C VAL A 178 10.86 -5.35 2.53
N TYR A 179 11.38 -4.31 1.90
CA TYR A 179 10.56 -3.15 1.53
C TYR A 179 11.08 -2.48 0.28
N GLY A 180 10.22 -1.73 -0.39
CA GLY A 180 10.61 -0.97 -1.57
C GLY A 180 9.68 0.19 -1.82
N GLU A 181 10.22 1.23 -2.45
CA GLU A 181 9.49 2.46 -2.75
C GLU A 181 8.57 2.23 -3.96
N LEU A 182 7.29 2.58 -3.81
CA LEU A 182 6.32 2.60 -4.91
C LEU A 182 6.32 3.97 -5.59
N THR A 183 6.36 5.05 -4.79
CA THR A 183 6.68 6.39 -5.29
C THR A 183 8.09 6.41 -5.86
N ASN A 184 8.34 7.30 -6.83
CA ASN A 184 9.66 7.45 -7.47
C ASN A 184 10.20 6.15 -8.09
N ASN A 185 9.31 5.22 -8.44
CA ASN A 185 9.63 3.95 -9.07
C ASN A 185 9.26 3.97 -10.55
N ASN A 186 10.08 4.66 -11.36
CA ASN A 186 9.75 4.90 -12.77
C ASN A 186 9.51 3.61 -13.55
N SER A 187 10.27 2.54 -13.30
CA SER A 187 10.06 1.24 -13.96
C SER A 187 8.68 0.63 -13.65
N LEU A 188 8.20 0.76 -12.42
CA LEU A 188 6.86 0.33 -12.03
C LEU A 188 5.78 1.20 -12.70
N PHE A 189 5.95 2.52 -12.72
CA PHE A 189 4.99 3.43 -13.37
C PHE A 189 4.97 3.33 -14.90
N THR A 190 6.11 3.05 -15.55
CA THR A 190 6.14 2.74 -16.99
C THR A 190 5.30 1.50 -17.29
N LYS A 191 5.45 0.43 -16.49
CA LYS A 191 4.61 -0.78 -16.64
C LYS A 191 3.13 -0.46 -16.41
N TRP A 192 2.80 0.35 -15.40
CA TRP A 192 1.42 0.78 -15.13
C TRP A 192 0.81 1.58 -16.29
N LYS A 193 1.51 2.62 -16.78
CA LYS A 193 1.05 3.46 -17.91
C LYS A 193 0.82 2.63 -19.18
N ASN A 194 1.72 1.69 -19.46
CA ASN A 194 1.64 0.83 -20.64
C ASN A 194 0.68 -0.35 -20.48
N GLY A 195 0.08 -0.54 -19.30
CA GLY A 195 -0.74 -1.71 -19.01
C GLY A 195 0.05 -3.03 -19.05
N THR A 196 1.37 -2.97 -18.91
CA THR A 196 2.24 -4.15 -18.94
C THR A 196 1.95 -5.04 -17.75
N LYS A 197 1.73 -6.33 -18.01
CA LYS A 197 1.52 -7.32 -16.96
C LYS A 197 2.73 -7.40 -16.03
N ILE A 198 2.51 -7.23 -14.73
CA ILE A 198 3.55 -7.32 -13.71
C ILE A 198 3.45 -8.60 -12.87
N TYR A 199 2.29 -9.27 -12.88
CA TYR A 199 2.09 -10.58 -12.23
C TYR A 199 0.89 -11.36 -12.78
#